data_AF-A0A4Z0WCM8-F1
#
_entry.id   AF-A0A4Z0WCM8-F1
#
_cell.length_a   1.000
_cell.length_b   1.000
_cell.length_c   1.000
_cell.angle_alpha   90.00
_cell.angle_beta   90.00
_cell.angle_gamma   90.00
#
_symmetry.space_group_name_H-M   'P 1'
#
loop_
_entity.id
_entity.type
_entity.pdbx_description
1 polymer ?
#
loop_
_entity_poly.entity_id
_entity_poly.type
_entity_poly.pdbx_seq_one_letter_code
_entity_poly.pdbx_strand_id
1 'polypeptide(L)'
;MSTSECNDMLPPWLQYPDIPLGSMGWRMGPGEEYWYQFVAWLGELSAAEREAYKRRHPRPESWAVFWPYVPEQLAAFFDTEA
;
A
#
# COMPACT_ATOMS: atom_id res chain seq x y z
N MET A 1 -1.33 -10.19 -28.22
CA MET A 1 -1.95 -10.54 -26.93
C MET A 1 -1.49 -9.49 -25.94
N SER A 2 -2.44 -8.78 -25.35
CA SER A 2 -2.21 -7.62 -24.50
C SER A 2 -1.41 -7.99 -23.26
N THR A 3 -0.23 -7.44 -23.11
CA THR A 3 0.39 -7.26 -21.79
C THR A 3 0.47 -5.75 -21.59
N SER A 4 -0.67 -5.15 -21.31
CA SER A 4 -0.64 -3.89 -20.56
C SER A 4 0.04 -4.25 -19.25
N GLU A 5 1.32 -3.91 -19.11
CA GLU A 5 1.97 -3.85 -17.80
C GLU A 5 1.06 -3.03 -16.91
N CYS A 6 0.21 -3.70 -16.13
CA CYS A 6 -0.50 -3.00 -15.08
C CYS A 6 0.60 -2.52 -14.15
N ASN A 7 0.82 -1.21 -14.13
CA ASN A 7 1.74 -0.50 -13.28
C ASN A 7 1.26 -0.55 -11.82
N ASP A 8 0.79 -1.72 -11.38
CA ASP A 8 0.32 -2.01 -10.05
C ASP A 8 1.54 -2.28 -9.18
N MET A 9 1.66 -1.54 -8.07
CA MET A 9 2.66 -1.90 -7.07
C MET A 9 2.27 -3.21 -6.41
N LEU A 10 3.27 -4.04 -6.10
CA LEU A 10 3.04 -5.25 -5.32
C LEU A 10 2.62 -4.88 -3.89
N PRO A 11 1.86 -5.75 -3.21
CA PRO A 11 1.56 -5.53 -1.81
C PRO A 11 2.83 -5.74 -0.96
N PRO A 12 2.95 -5.05 0.19
CA PRO A 12 4.14 -5.09 1.03
C PRO A 12 4.60 -6.50 1.43
N TRP A 13 3.67 -7.42 1.67
CA TRP A 13 3.97 -8.81 2.03
C TRP A 13 4.47 -9.69 0.88
N LEU A 14 4.31 -9.25 -0.38
CA LEU A 14 4.89 -9.92 -1.54
C LEU A 14 6.24 -9.31 -1.93
N GLN A 15 6.41 -7.99 -1.76
CA GLN A 15 7.68 -7.33 -2.04
C GLN A 15 8.74 -7.63 -0.97
N TYR A 16 8.36 -7.58 0.31
CA TYR A 16 9.24 -7.84 1.44
C TYR A 16 8.62 -8.91 2.36
N PRO A 17 8.62 -10.18 1.94
CA PRO A 17 8.06 -11.27 2.75
C PRO A 17 8.78 -11.45 4.10
N ASP A 18 10.06 -11.05 4.18
CA ASP A 18 10.88 -11.12 5.40
C ASP A 18 10.59 -10.01 6.42
N ILE A 19 9.84 -8.97 6.04
CA ILE A 19 9.50 -7.84 6.93
C ILE A 19 8.04 -7.97 7.36
N PRO A 20 7.75 -8.49 8.57
CA PRO A 20 6.37 -8.66 9.02
C PRO A 20 5.70 -7.30 9.26
N LEU A 21 4.36 -7.29 9.19
CA LEU A 21 3.56 -6.11 9.49
C LEU A 21 3.90 -5.55 10.88
N GLY A 22 4.16 -4.24 10.97
CA GLY A 22 4.52 -3.57 12.22
C GLY A 22 5.99 -3.69 12.64
N SER A 23 6.82 -4.41 11.87
CA SER A 23 8.27 -4.44 12.05
C SER A 23 8.90 -3.06 11.90
N MET A 24 9.99 -2.80 12.62
CA MET A 24 10.81 -1.59 12.42
C MET A 24 11.42 -1.52 11.01
N GLY A 25 11.49 -2.63 10.27
CA GLY A 25 11.96 -2.64 8.88
C GLY A 25 11.07 -1.84 7.91
N TRP A 26 9.83 -1.51 8.31
CA TRP A 26 8.96 -0.57 7.56
C TRP A 26 9.20 0.90 7.93
N ARG A 27 9.97 1.17 8.98
CA ARG A 27 10.28 2.51 9.49
C ARG A 27 11.76 2.86 9.36
N MET A 28 12.56 1.95 8.82
CA MET A 28 13.98 2.16 8.55
C MET A 28 14.40 1.36 7.32
N GLY A 29 15.04 2.04 6.38
CA GLY A 29 15.69 1.41 5.22
C GLY A 29 14.74 1.19 4.03
N PRO A 30 15.00 0.20 3.17
CA PRO A 30 14.30 0.07 1.88
C PRO A 30 12.80 -0.29 2.01
N GLY A 31 12.39 -0.87 3.15
CA GLY A 31 10.98 -1.10 3.44
C GLY A 31 10.19 0.20 3.65
N GLU A 32 10.81 1.21 4.26
CA GLU A 32 10.19 2.52 4.50
C GLU A 32 9.89 3.26 3.18
N GLU A 33 10.87 3.35 2.29
CA GLU A 33 10.69 4.02 0.99
C GLU A 33 9.61 3.33 0.15
N TYR A 34 9.60 1.99 0.14
CA TYR A 34 8.56 1.24 -0.54
C TYR A 34 7.18 1.43 0.07
N TRP A 35 7.11 1.51 1.40
CA TRP A 35 5.85 1.75 2.10
C TRP A 35 5.24 3.09 1.70
N TYR A 36 6.04 4.15 1.67
CA TYR A 36 5.57 5.47 1.25
C TYR A 36 5.07 5.47 -0.20
N GLN A 37 5.83 4.87 -1.12
CA GLN A 37 5.42 4.75 -2.52
C GLN A 37 4.13 3.91 -2.66
N PHE A 38 4.03 2.78 -1.95
CA PHE A 38 2.86 1.91 -1.97
C PHE A 38 1.60 2.61 -1.46
N VAL A 39 1.71 3.35 -0.34
CA VAL A 39 0.58 4.11 0.23
C VAL A 39 0.16 5.26 -0.69
N ALA A 40 1.12 5.98 -1.28
CA ALA A 40 0.84 7.04 -2.25
C ALA A 40 0.11 6.50 -3.48
N TRP A 41 0.66 5.46 -4.11
CA TRP A 41 0.05 4.80 -5.27
C TRP A 41 -1.34 4.24 -4.97
N LEU A 42 -1.52 3.56 -3.83
CA LEU A 42 -2.84 3.06 -3.42
C LEU A 42 -3.84 4.20 -3.16
N GLY A 43 -3.33 5.38 -2.78
CA GLY A 43 -4.06 6.63 -2.65
C GLY A 43 -4.54 7.25 -3.96
N GLU A 44 -3.78 7.07 -5.04
CA GLU A 44 -4.16 7.53 -6.38
C GLU A 44 -5.26 6.67 -7.01
N LEU A 45 -5.40 5.41 -6.58
CA LEU A 45 -6.44 4.51 -7.08
C LEU A 45 -7.85 4.94 -6.65
N SER A 46 -8.82 4.82 -7.57
CA SER A 46 -10.24 4.94 -7.25
C SER A 46 -10.68 3.86 -6.26
N ALA A 47 -11.82 4.08 -5.58
CA ALA A 47 -12.37 3.07 -4.67
C ALA A 47 -12.60 1.72 -5.37
N ALA A 48 -13.07 1.72 -6.61
CA ALA A 48 -13.29 0.49 -7.39
C ALA A 48 -11.97 -0.24 -7.72
N GLU A 49 -10.92 0.50 -8.08
CA GLU A 49 -9.60 -0.05 -8.36
C GLU A 49 -8.95 -0.62 -7.09
N ARG A 50 -9.09 0.07 -5.96
CA ARG A 50 -8.67 -0.44 -4.65
C ARG A 50 -9.37 -1.76 -4.34
N GLU A 51 -10.69 -1.84 -4.46
CA GLU A 51 -11.43 -3.07 -4.20
C GLU A 51 -11.04 -4.21 -5.17
N ALA A 52 -10.82 -3.89 -6.45
CA ALA A 52 -10.31 -4.87 -7.42
C ALA A 52 -8.90 -5.34 -7.05
N TYR A 53 -8.02 -4.44 -6.61
CA TYR A 53 -6.67 -4.75 -6.15
C TYR A 53 -6.67 -5.64 -4.91
N LYS A 54 -7.48 -5.33 -3.90
CA LYS A 54 -7.66 -6.15 -2.69
C LYS A 54 -8.14 -7.58 -3.02
N ARG A 55 -8.96 -7.73 -4.07
CA ARG A 55 -9.45 -9.04 -4.53
C ARG A 55 -8.38 -9.82 -5.29
N ARG A 56 -7.54 -9.15 -6.08
CA ARG A 56 -6.40 -9.77 -6.80
C ARG A 56 -5.29 -10.21 -5.85
N HIS A 57 -5.07 -9.47 -4.77
CA HIS A 57 -4.03 -9.74 -3.78
C HIS A 57 -4.67 -9.97 -2.40
N PRO A 58 -5.22 -11.18 -2.15
CA PRO A 58 -5.78 -11.50 -0.84
C PRO A 58 -4.68 -11.42 0.22
N ARG A 59 -5.01 -10.77 1.33
CA ARG A 59 -4.08 -10.62 2.45
C ARG A 59 -3.92 -11.96 3.19
N PRO A 60 -2.70 -12.30 3.61
CA PRO A 60 -2.50 -13.37 4.58
C PRO A 60 -3.01 -12.96 5.97
N GLU A 61 -3.25 -13.93 6.84
CA GLU A 61 -3.76 -13.72 8.20
C GLU A 61 -2.85 -12.79 9.04
N SER A 62 -1.53 -12.90 8.85
CA SER A 62 -0.53 -12.01 9.46
C SER A 62 -0.66 -10.53 9.05
N TRP A 63 -1.47 -10.24 8.03
CA TRP A 63 -1.77 -8.90 7.52
C TRP A 63 -3.28 -8.56 7.62
N ALA A 64 -4.05 -9.30 8.43
CA ALA A 64 -5.51 -9.12 8.53
C ALA A 64 -5.94 -7.71 8.95
N VAL A 65 -5.16 -7.06 9.82
CA VAL A 65 -5.41 -5.68 10.30
C VAL A 65 -4.92 -4.61 9.33
N PHE A 66 -4.22 -4.98 8.25
CA PHE A 66 -3.61 -4.04 7.32
C PHE A 66 -4.50 -3.77 6.11
N TRP A 67 -5.11 -2.61 6.08
CA TRP A 67 -5.22 -1.83 4.85
C TRP A 67 -4.70 -0.46 5.21
N PRO A 68 -3.70 0.07 4.49
CA PRO A 68 -3.20 1.39 4.84
C PRO A 68 -4.38 2.36 4.71
N TYR A 69 -4.54 3.21 5.72
CA TYR A 69 -5.56 4.25 5.69
C TYR A 69 -5.26 5.13 4.47
N VAL A 70 -6.21 5.17 3.53
CA VAL A 70 -6.02 5.84 2.25
C VAL A 70 -6.40 7.34 2.40
N PRO A 71 -5.70 8.27 1.73
CA PRO A 71 -5.61 9.69 2.10
C PRO A 71 -6.82 10.61 2.11
N GLU A 72 -8.09 10.19 2.03
CA GLU A 72 -9.16 11.17 2.32
C GLU A 72 -9.01 11.74 3.76
N GLN A 73 -8.37 11.00 4.67
CA GLN A 73 -7.98 11.46 6.00
C GLN A 73 -6.50 11.85 6.15
N LEU A 74 -5.59 11.40 5.28
CA LEU A 74 -4.20 11.91 5.27
C LEU A 74 -4.14 13.30 4.65
N ALA A 75 -5.00 13.62 3.66
CA ALA A 75 -5.21 14.98 3.20
C ALA A 75 -5.64 15.87 4.37
N ALA A 76 -6.59 15.45 5.21
CA ALA A 76 -6.93 16.21 6.43
C ALA A 76 -5.76 16.36 7.44
N PHE A 77 -4.78 15.43 7.42
CA PHE A 77 -3.57 15.49 8.25
C PHE A 77 -2.45 16.37 7.64
N PHE A 78 -2.44 16.55 6.32
CA PHE A 78 -1.45 17.36 5.58
C PHE A 78 -2.02 18.70 5.05
N ASP A 79 -3.34 18.92 5.11
CA ASP A 79 -4.06 20.14 4.69
C ASP A 79 -4.40 21.06 5.89
N THR A 80 -3.79 20.80 7.05
CA THR A 80 -3.66 21.87 8.05
C THR A 80 -2.33 22.56 7.76
N GLU A 81 -2.39 23.86 7.45
CA GLU A 81 -1.29 24.81 7.19
C GLU A 81 -1.02 25.13 5.69
N ALA A 82 -1.83 26.05 5.12
CA ALA A 82 -1.33 27.34 4.59
C ALA A 82 -2.49 28.33 4.32
#